data_AF-A0A662ZA59-F1
#
_entry.id   AF-A0A662ZA59-F1
#
_cell.length_a   1.000
_cell.length_b   1.000
_cell.length_c   1.000
_cell.angle_alpha   90.00
_cell.angle_beta   90.00
_cell.angle_gamma   90.00
#
_symmetry.space_group_name_H-M   'P 1'
#
loop_
_entity.id
_entity.type
_entity.pdbx_description
1 polymer ?
#
loop_
_entity_poly.entity_id
_entity_poly.type
_entity_poly.pdbx_seq_one_letter_code
_entity_poly.pdbx_strand_id
1 'polypeptide(L)'
;MLKNRRKVSDNEAYNPYECAAQLKDLLVESNLSPIMTMVVYEFLSDVIEHKVPRDASIYEHIQKCFEEKLRFVILDSNSEAEIRNKAKAYLILLLEIISHSKLVEGIDIDLYRVKMDGGETSVKVRFDAQNFKVDKRGYEFIENVNQIKEKHQSGSQLITSLSKCTIDAVDYILDRYKSHADKFDDGDIIVIDSIQA
;
A
#
# COMPACT_ATOMS: atom_id res chain seq x y z
N MET A 1 -32.68 10.71 31.28
CA MET A 1 -31.95 9.43 31.11
C MET A 1 -31.35 9.39 29.71
N LEU A 2 -30.12 9.87 29.56
CA LEU A 2 -29.38 9.83 28.30
C LEU A 2 -28.56 8.54 28.28
N LYS A 3 -28.98 7.57 27.46
CA LYS A 3 -28.20 6.36 27.18
C LYS A 3 -26.97 6.76 26.37
N ASN A 4 -25.85 6.99 27.05
CA ASN A 4 -24.54 7.03 26.42
C ASN A 4 -24.26 5.65 25.82
N ARG A 5 -24.43 5.54 24.49
CA ARG A 5 -23.82 4.47 23.71
C ARG A 5 -22.31 4.69 23.77
N ARG A 6 -21.62 4.03 24.70
CA ARG A 6 -20.18 3.87 24.62
C ARG A 6 -19.89 3.15 23.30
N LYS A 7 -19.25 3.87 22.37
CA LYS A 7 -18.59 3.29 21.21
C LYS A 7 -17.62 2.27 21.77
N VAL A 8 -17.86 0.99 21.48
CA VAL A 8 -16.93 -0.09 21.81
C VAL A 8 -15.59 0.33 21.20
N SER A 9 -14.55 0.37 22.02
CA SER A 9 -13.19 0.62 21.56
C SER A 9 -12.82 -0.51 20.60
N ASP A 10 -12.70 -0.20 19.32
CA ASP A 10 -12.16 -1.09 18.28
C ASP A 10 -10.67 -1.34 18.57
N ASN A 11 -10.42 -2.20 19.55
CA ASN A 11 -9.08 -2.63 19.98
C ASN A 11 -8.81 -4.08 19.56
N GLU A 12 -9.46 -4.54 18.49
CA GLU A 12 -8.96 -5.70 17.73
C GLU A 12 -7.84 -5.16 16.83
N ALA A 13 -6.60 -5.29 17.28
CA ALA A 13 -5.44 -5.06 16.43
C ALA A 13 -5.55 -5.99 15.21
N TYR A 14 -5.79 -5.42 14.02
CA TYR A 14 -6.02 -6.19 12.81
C TYR A 14 -4.81 -7.06 12.47
N ASN A 15 -5.06 -8.31 12.04
CA ASN A 15 -4.02 -9.23 11.64
C ASN A 15 -3.32 -8.71 10.35
N PRO A 16 -2.00 -8.41 10.40
CA PRO A 16 -1.28 -7.92 9.23
C PRO A 16 -1.32 -8.88 8.03
N TYR A 17 -1.37 -10.19 8.28
CA TYR A 17 -1.50 -11.19 7.22
C TYR A 17 -2.85 -11.07 6.49
N GLU A 18 -3.95 -10.88 7.23
CA GLU A 18 -5.28 -10.71 6.64
C GLU A 18 -5.39 -9.41 5.84
N CYS A 19 -4.76 -8.33 6.31
CA CYS A 19 -4.71 -7.07 5.58
C CYS A 19 -3.93 -7.22 4.26
N ALA A 20 -2.77 -7.91 4.30
CA ALA A 20 -2.01 -8.22 3.10
C ALA A 20 -2.78 -9.13 2.12
N ALA A 21 -3.58 -10.07 2.62
CA ALA A 21 -4.43 -10.91 1.79
C ALA A 21 -5.53 -10.09 1.09
N GLN A 22 -6.19 -9.19 1.81
CA GLN A 22 -7.17 -8.28 1.23
C GLN A 22 -6.56 -7.33 0.20
N LEU A 23 -5.35 -6.85 0.44
CA LEU A 23 -4.58 -6.04 -0.52
C LEU A 23 -4.35 -6.84 -1.81
N LYS A 24 -3.89 -8.09 -1.71
CA LYS A 24 -3.70 -8.97 -2.87
C LYS A 24 -5.00 -9.19 -3.64
N ASP A 25 -6.09 -9.51 -2.94
CA ASP A 25 -7.40 -9.74 -3.56
C ASP A 25 -7.88 -8.49 -4.31
N LEU A 26 -7.78 -7.30 -3.70
CA LEU A 26 -8.14 -6.04 -4.36
C LEU A 26 -7.35 -5.81 -5.64
N LEU A 27 -6.03 -6.03 -5.60
CA LEU A 27 -5.12 -5.81 -6.73
C LEU A 27 -5.44 -6.72 -7.92
N VAL A 28 -5.91 -7.94 -7.64
CA VAL A 28 -6.32 -8.93 -8.64
C VAL A 28 -7.72 -8.62 -9.17
N GLU A 29 -8.72 -8.47 -8.29
CA GLU A 29 -10.12 -8.26 -8.67
C GLU A 29 -10.32 -6.95 -9.46
N SER A 30 -9.56 -5.90 -9.12
CA SER A 30 -9.68 -4.58 -9.75
C SER A 30 -8.76 -4.38 -10.95
N ASN A 31 -7.95 -5.38 -11.33
CA ASN A 31 -6.89 -5.25 -12.35
C ASN A 31 -5.97 -4.03 -12.12
N LEU A 32 -5.76 -3.64 -10.85
CA LEU A 32 -4.96 -2.47 -10.48
C LEU A 32 -3.45 -2.74 -10.57
N SER A 33 -3.06 -4.02 -10.47
CA SER A 33 -1.67 -4.46 -10.39
C SER A 33 -0.74 -3.86 -11.47
N PRO A 34 -1.10 -3.76 -12.76
CA PRO A 34 -0.22 -3.15 -13.76
C PRO A 34 0.03 -1.66 -13.53
N ILE A 35 -1.02 -0.90 -13.16
CA ILE A 35 -0.90 0.54 -12.85
C ILE A 35 -0.04 0.71 -11.60
N MET A 36 -0.29 -0.10 -10.56
CA MET A 36 0.51 -0.12 -9.35
C MET A 36 1.99 -0.39 -9.67
N THR A 37 2.30 -1.38 -10.51
CA THR A 37 3.67 -1.68 -10.95
C THR A 37 4.33 -0.49 -11.63
N MET A 38 3.62 0.19 -12.53
CA MET A 38 4.15 1.35 -13.24
C MET A 38 4.47 2.50 -12.28
N VAL A 39 3.58 2.79 -11.33
CA VAL A 39 3.78 3.88 -10.36
C VAL A 39 4.87 3.53 -9.35
N VAL A 40 4.92 2.29 -8.85
CA VAL A 40 6.02 1.84 -7.97
C VAL A 40 7.36 1.95 -8.69
N TYR A 41 7.45 1.49 -9.95
CA TYR A 41 8.66 1.60 -10.75
C TYR A 41 9.13 3.05 -10.92
N GLU A 42 8.22 3.95 -11.31
CA GLU A 42 8.51 5.36 -11.51
C GLU A 42 8.93 6.03 -10.21
N PHE A 43 8.19 5.79 -9.12
CA PHE A 43 8.51 6.32 -7.81
C PHE A 43 9.89 5.86 -7.32
N LEU A 44 10.21 4.57 -7.38
CA LEU A 44 11.52 4.07 -6.98
C LEU A 44 12.65 4.66 -7.85
N SER A 45 12.40 4.83 -9.15
CA SER A 45 13.36 5.48 -10.06
C SER A 45 13.58 6.95 -9.69
N ASP A 46 12.51 7.69 -9.39
CA ASP A 46 12.60 9.09 -8.94
C ASP A 46 13.33 9.23 -7.60
N VAL A 47 13.20 8.25 -6.70
CA VAL A 47 13.96 8.21 -5.43
C VAL A 47 15.46 8.09 -5.70
N ILE A 48 15.85 7.17 -6.60
CA ILE A 48 17.25 6.96 -7.02
C ILE A 48 17.81 8.23 -7.68
N GLU A 49 17.02 8.86 -8.55
CA GLU A 49 17.40 10.08 -9.27
C GLU A 49 17.27 11.36 -8.44
N HIS A 50 16.88 11.24 -7.16
CA HIS A 50 16.69 12.37 -6.23
C HIS A 50 15.68 13.42 -6.73
N LYS A 51 14.66 12.98 -7.46
CA LYS A 51 13.57 13.81 -8.00
C LYS A 51 12.37 13.91 -7.06
N VAL A 52 12.26 13.02 -6.08
CA VAL A 52 11.20 13.05 -5.07
C VAL A 52 11.47 14.07 -3.97
N PRO A 53 10.44 14.80 -3.50
CA PRO A 53 10.55 15.60 -2.29
C PRO A 53 10.87 14.75 -1.06
N ARG A 54 11.59 15.33 -0.10
CA ARG A 54 11.92 14.71 1.20
C ARG A 54 11.13 15.33 2.35
N ASP A 55 9.88 15.70 2.09
CA ASP A 55 8.91 16.19 3.07
C ASP A 55 7.52 15.63 2.74
N ALA A 56 6.46 16.14 3.37
CA ALA A 56 5.10 15.67 3.16
C ALA A 56 4.60 15.78 1.71
N SER A 57 5.22 16.61 0.85
CA SER A 57 4.86 16.72 -0.57
C SER A 57 5.23 15.47 -1.39
N ILE A 58 5.98 14.52 -0.83
CA ILE A 58 6.20 13.20 -1.44
C ILE A 58 4.89 12.47 -1.74
N TYR A 59 3.87 12.65 -0.90
CA TYR A 59 2.55 12.04 -1.09
C TYR A 59 1.82 12.65 -2.29
N GLU A 60 1.98 13.97 -2.50
CA GLU A 60 1.43 14.64 -3.68
C GLU A 60 2.15 14.20 -4.96
N HIS A 61 3.46 13.96 -4.88
CA HIS A 61 4.24 13.40 -5.99
C HIS A 61 3.69 12.04 -6.43
N ILE A 62 3.56 11.10 -5.49
CA ILE A 62 3.01 9.76 -5.77
C ILE A 62 1.56 9.86 -6.26
N GLN A 63 0.73 10.71 -5.65
CA GLN A 63 -0.65 10.91 -6.08
C GLN A 63 -0.71 11.38 -7.53
N LYS A 64 0.12 12.37 -7.92
CA LYS A 64 0.20 12.85 -9.31
C LYS A 64 0.60 11.75 -10.28
N CYS A 65 1.55 10.89 -9.91
CA CYS A 65 1.88 9.72 -10.72
C CYS A 65 0.64 8.86 -10.95
N PHE A 66 -0.15 8.53 -9.92
CA PHE A 66 -1.41 7.80 -10.13
C PHE A 66 -2.41 8.55 -11.01
N GLU A 67 -2.61 9.85 -10.79
CA GLU A 67 -3.55 10.64 -11.59
C GLU A 67 -3.20 10.61 -13.08
N GLU A 68 -1.93 10.75 -13.44
CA GLU A 68 -1.47 10.64 -14.82
C GLU A 68 -1.81 9.28 -15.43
N LYS A 69 -1.57 8.19 -14.71
CA LYS A 69 -1.78 6.83 -15.22
C LYS A 69 -3.26 6.51 -15.33
N LEU A 70 -4.08 7.01 -14.40
CA LEU A 70 -5.53 6.88 -14.43
C LEU A 70 -6.18 7.69 -15.55
N ARG A 71 -5.64 8.85 -15.93
CA ARG A 71 -6.14 9.64 -17.08
C ARG A 71 -6.05 8.88 -18.40
N PHE A 72 -5.11 7.95 -18.56
CA PHE A 72 -5.04 7.09 -19.75
C PHE A 72 -6.13 6.02 -19.79
N VAL A 73 -6.72 5.68 -18.64
CA VAL A 73 -7.68 4.57 -18.50
C VAL A 73 -9.12 5.10 -18.38
N ILE A 74 -9.30 6.26 -17.76
CA ILE A 74 -10.60 6.91 -17.57
C ILE A 74 -10.78 7.98 -18.65
N LEU A 75 -11.55 7.65 -19.69
CA LEU A 75 -11.70 8.47 -20.91
C LEU A 75 -12.72 9.62 -20.78
N ASP A 76 -13.36 9.81 -19.62
CA ASP A 76 -14.37 10.85 -19.42
C ASP A 76 -13.77 12.16 -18.89
N SER A 77 -13.97 13.25 -19.63
CA SER A 77 -13.53 14.62 -19.27
C SER A 77 -14.12 15.16 -17.96
N ASN A 78 -15.24 14.62 -17.46
CA ASN A 78 -15.86 15.04 -16.20
C ASN A 78 -15.37 14.26 -14.96
N SER A 79 -14.35 13.41 -15.11
CA SER A 79 -13.91 12.45 -14.08
C SER A 79 -12.76 12.93 -13.19
N GLU A 80 -12.29 14.18 -13.29
CA GLU A 80 -11.10 14.65 -12.55
C GLU A 80 -11.22 14.52 -11.02
N ALA A 81 -12.42 14.73 -10.45
CA ALA A 81 -12.65 14.50 -9.03
C ALA A 81 -12.56 13.00 -8.67
N GLU A 82 -13.05 12.13 -9.53
CA GLU A 82 -12.99 10.68 -9.36
C GLU A 82 -11.55 10.16 -9.48
N ILE A 83 -10.79 10.66 -10.46
CA ILE A 83 -9.37 10.36 -10.66
C ILE A 83 -8.58 10.71 -9.41
N ARG A 84 -8.77 11.92 -8.86
CA ARG A 84 -8.12 12.36 -7.61
C ARG A 84 -8.46 11.45 -6.43
N ASN A 85 -9.72 11.07 -6.28
CA ASN A 85 -10.15 10.20 -5.18
C ASN A 85 -9.55 8.79 -5.30
N LYS A 86 -9.54 8.22 -6.52
CA LYS A 86 -8.88 6.93 -6.81
C LYS A 86 -7.37 7.00 -6.57
N ALA A 87 -6.71 8.07 -7.03
CA ALA A 87 -5.28 8.26 -6.84
C ALA A 87 -4.90 8.35 -5.35
N LYS A 88 -5.71 9.03 -4.52
CA LYS A 88 -5.53 9.06 -3.06
C LYS A 88 -5.68 7.69 -2.41
N ALA A 89 -6.67 6.91 -2.83
CA ALA A 89 -6.84 5.54 -2.33
C ALA A 89 -5.64 4.67 -2.72
N TYR A 90 -5.17 4.76 -3.98
CA TYR A 90 -4.05 3.97 -4.47
C TYR A 90 -2.69 4.40 -3.90
N LEU A 91 -2.53 5.67 -3.52
CA LEU A 91 -1.38 6.14 -2.74
C LEU A 91 -1.23 5.33 -1.45
N ILE A 92 -2.31 5.11 -0.69
CA ILE A 92 -2.26 4.34 0.55
C ILE A 92 -1.77 2.91 0.27
N LEU A 93 -2.35 2.27 -0.75
CA LEU A 93 -1.96 0.92 -1.16
C LEU A 93 -0.48 0.86 -1.57
N LEU A 94 0.01 1.87 -2.29
CA LEU A 94 1.42 1.94 -2.67
C LEU A 94 2.32 2.05 -1.44
N LEU A 95 1.97 2.92 -0.48
CA LEU A 95 2.74 3.09 0.76
C LEU A 95 2.83 1.78 1.55
N GLU A 96 1.72 1.06 1.66
CA GLU A 96 1.69 -0.27 2.28
C GLU A 96 2.62 -1.25 1.54
N ILE A 97 2.53 -1.30 0.21
CA ILE A 97 3.39 -2.18 -0.59
C ILE A 97 4.86 -1.85 -0.39
N ILE A 98 5.29 -0.60 -0.63
CA ILE A 98 6.71 -0.23 -0.59
C ILE A 98 7.32 -0.40 0.81
N SER A 99 6.55 -0.15 1.87
CA SER A 99 6.99 -0.24 3.27
C SER A 99 7.11 -1.71 3.72
N HIS A 100 6.05 -2.49 3.55
CA HIS A 100 6.00 -3.85 4.09
C HIS A 100 6.74 -4.86 3.22
N SER A 101 6.82 -4.63 1.90
CA SER A 101 7.64 -5.45 1.01
C SER A 101 9.12 -5.05 0.97
N LYS A 102 9.50 -4.05 1.77
CA LYS A 102 10.87 -3.54 1.93
C LYS A 102 11.48 -3.10 0.60
N LEU A 103 10.73 -2.32 -0.19
CA LEU A 103 11.27 -1.69 -1.41
C LEU A 103 12.02 -0.40 -1.09
N VAL A 104 11.69 0.25 0.03
CA VAL A 104 12.34 1.47 0.52
C VAL A 104 12.67 1.36 2.00
N GLU A 105 13.67 2.13 2.43
CA GLU A 105 13.91 2.47 3.83
C GLU A 105 13.33 3.86 4.13
N GLY A 106 13.03 4.18 5.39
CA GLY A 106 12.60 5.52 5.81
C GLY A 106 11.12 5.86 5.61
N ILE A 107 10.29 4.90 5.18
CA ILE A 107 8.83 4.97 5.25
C ILE A 107 8.34 3.82 6.13
N ASP A 108 7.45 4.14 7.08
CA ASP A 108 6.78 3.18 7.96
C ASP A 108 5.30 3.54 8.05
N ILE A 109 4.45 2.54 7.88
CA ILE A 109 2.99 2.63 7.85
C ILE A 109 2.48 1.28 8.35
N ASP A 110 1.31 1.25 8.99
CA ASP A 110 0.65 -0.01 9.32
C ASP A 110 -0.11 -0.56 8.09
N LEU A 111 -0.31 -1.88 8.01
CA LEU A 111 -1.22 -2.45 7.02
C LEU A 111 -2.66 -2.16 7.43
N TYR A 112 -3.43 -1.52 6.55
CA TYR A 112 -4.83 -1.22 6.83
C TYR A 112 -5.77 -2.21 6.16
N ARG A 113 -6.91 -2.43 6.81
CA ARG A 113 -8.01 -3.20 6.22
C ARG A 113 -8.62 -2.42 5.06
N VAL A 114 -8.42 -2.91 3.84
CA VAL A 114 -8.89 -2.27 2.61
C VAL A 114 -10.42 -2.23 2.52
N LYS A 115 -11.10 -3.26 3.04
CA LYS A 115 -12.57 -3.31 3.12
C LYS A 115 -13.04 -2.64 4.41
N MET A 116 -13.09 -1.31 4.43
CA MET A 116 -13.77 -0.56 5.50
C MET A 116 -15.23 -0.30 5.12
N ASP A 117 -16.14 -0.55 6.05
CA ASP A 117 -17.57 -0.24 5.90
C ASP A 117 -17.77 1.29 5.90
N GLY A 118 -17.65 1.92 4.73
CA GLY A 118 -18.16 3.27 4.42
C GLY A 118 -17.61 4.46 5.24
N GLY A 119 -16.59 4.27 6.07
CA GLY A 119 -15.98 5.32 6.89
C GLY A 119 -14.80 6.02 6.22
N GLU A 120 -14.48 7.23 6.68
CA GLU A 120 -13.23 7.92 6.32
C GLU A 120 -12.02 7.09 6.79
N THR A 121 -11.15 6.70 5.86
CA THR A 121 -9.89 5.99 6.17
C THR A 121 -8.78 7.01 6.45
N SER A 122 -8.26 7.00 7.67
CA SER A 122 -7.06 7.76 8.04
C SER A 122 -5.90 6.81 8.31
N VAL A 123 -4.77 7.02 7.64
CA VAL A 123 -3.56 6.23 7.83
C VAL A 123 -2.46 7.06 8.48
N LYS A 124 -1.73 6.46 9.43
CA LYS A 124 -0.56 7.10 10.06
C LYS A 124 0.70 6.67 9.34
N VAL A 125 1.41 7.63 8.77
CA VAL A 125 2.68 7.39 8.08
C VAL A 125 3.79 8.06 8.88
N ARG A 126 4.84 7.32 9.19
CA ARG A 126 6.10 7.85 9.71
C ARG A 126 7.08 7.92 8.55
N PHE A 127 7.59 9.13 8.30
CA PHE A 127 8.56 9.38 7.25
C PHE A 127 9.86 9.91 7.85
N ASP A 128 10.96 9.20 7.59
CA ASP A 128 12.32 9.57 7.97
C ASP A 128 13.07 10.03 6.73
N ALA A 129 13.05 11.34 6.50
CA ALA A 129 13.68 11.99 5.34
C ALA A 129 15.20 11.74 5.24
N GLN A 130 15.89 11.50 6.37
CA GLN A 130 17.34 11.31 6.38
C GLN A 130 17.71 9.92 5.89
N ASN A 131 16.96 8.90 6.31
CA ASN A 131 17.19 7.51 5.94
C ASN A 131 16.41 7.06 4.71
N PHE A 132 15.59 7.95 4.12
CA PHE A 132 14.79 7.62 2.95
C PHE A 132 15.64 7.32 1.70
N LYS A 133 15.53 6.09 1.20
CA LYS A 133 16.21 5.57 0.00
C LYS A 133 15.57 4.26 -0.47
N VAL A 134 15.90 3.84 -1.69
CA VAL A 134 15.52 2.51 -2.21
C VAL A 134 16.35 1.42 -1.54
N ASP A 135 15.70 0.36 -1.07
CA ASP A 135 16.32 -0.83 -0.47
C ASP A 135 16.63 -1.87 -1.58
N LYS A 136 17.40 -2.91 -1.26
CA LYS A 136 17.82 -3.96 -2.20
C LYS A 136 16.64 -4.56 -2.98
N ARG A 137 15.52 -4.89 -2.33
CA ARG A 137 14.34 -5.43 -3.02
C ARG A 137 13.69 -4.42 -3.95
N GLY A 138 13.82 -3.12 -3.67
CA GLY A 138 13.37 -2.06 -4.56
C GLY A 138 14.19 -2.00 -5.85
N TYR A 139 15.51 -2.19 -5.76
CA TYR A 139 16.36 -2.35 -6.95
C TYR A 139 16.01 -3.61 -7.75
N GLU A 140 15.78 -4.75 -7.08
CA GLU A 140 15.31 -5.99 -7.73
C GLU A 140 13.96 -5.79 -8.44
N PHE A 141 13.04 -5.03 -7.83
CA PHE A 141 11.76 -4.66 -8.45
C PHE A 141 11.98 -3.86 -9.74
N ILE A 142 12.84 -2.83 -9.71
CA ILE A 142 13.18 -2.02 -10.90
C ILE A 142 13.78 -2.88 -12.00
N GLU A 143 14.71 -3.78 -11.65
CA GLU A 143 15.36 -4.68 -12.61
C GLU A 143 14.34 -5.60 -13.29
N ASN A 144 13.42 -6.20 -12.52
CA ASN A 144 12.36 -7.04 -13.05
C ASN A 144 11.48 -6.28 -14.07
N VAL A 145 11.15 -5.02 -13.80
CA VAL A 145 10.37 -4.19 -14.74
C VAL A 145 11.20 -3.83 -15.97
N ASN A 146 12.50 -3.53 -15.83
CA ASN A 146 13.38 -3.26 -16.97
C ASN A 146 13.51 -4.47 -17.90
N GLN A 147 13.63 -5.69 -17.35
CA GLN A 147 13.65 -6.91 -18.15
C GLN A 147 12.36 -7.13 -18.95
N ILE A 148 11.20 -6.67 -18.45
CA ILE A 148 9.94 -6.71 -19.20
C ILE A 148 10.01 -5.76 -20.40
N LYS A 149 10.55 -4.55 -20.21
CA LYS A 149 10.73 -3.56 -21.28
C LYS A 149 11.64 -4.10 -22.39
N GLU A 150 12.75 -4.74 -22.02
CA GLU A 150 13.71 -5.34 -22.96
C GLU A 150 13.12 -6.49 -23.77
N LYS A 151 12.15 -7.23 -23.22
CA LYS A 151 11.48 -8.34 -23.91
C LYS A 151 10.44 -7.89 -24.93
N HIS A 152 10.21 -6.57 -25.10
CA HIS A 152 9.24 -5.99 -26.05
C HIS A 152 7.84 -6.65 -26.01
N GLN A 153 7.41 -7.06 -24.82
CA GLN A 153 6.10 -7.70 -24.63
C GLN A 153 4.96 -6.71 -24.91
N SER A 154 3.83 -7.22 -25.39
CA SER A 154 2.65 -6.40 -25.70
C SER A 154 1.35 -7.13 -25.32
N GLY A 155 0.25 -6.36 -25.28
CA GLY A 155 -1.08 -6.88 -24.96
C GLY A 155 -1.15 -7.59 -23.61
N SER A 156 -1.79 -8.76 -23.57
CA SER A 156 -2.02 -9.54 -22.35
C SER A 156 -0.73 -10.02 -21.68
N GLN A 157 0.31 -10.33 -22.46
CA GLN A 157 1.59 -10.79 -21.91
C GLN A 157 2.28 -9.70 -21.09
N LEU A 158 2.22 -8.45 -21.58
CA LEU A 158 2.73 -7.29 -20.86
C LEU A 158 1.95 -7.08 -19.56
N ILE A 159 0.62 -7.10 -19.62
CA ILE A 159 -0.25 -6.93 -18.44
C ILE A 159 0.06 -7.99 -17.39
N THR A 160 0.15 -9.26 -17.78
CA THR A 160 0.47 -10.36 -16.84
C THR A 160 1.85 -10.19 -16.20
N SER A 161 2.86 -9.81 -17.00
CA SER A 161 4.22 -9.66 -16.47
C SER A 161 4.33 -8.45 -15.55
N LEU A 162 3.69 -7.33 -15.88
CA LEU A 162 3.63 -6.18 -14.98
C LEU A 162 2.86 -6.50 -13.71
N SER A 163 1.69 -7.14 -13.80
CA SER A 163 0.92 -7.55 -12.63
C SER A 163 1.75 -8.44 -11.69
N LYS A 164 2.52 -9.37 -12.25
CA LYS A 164 3.38 -10.28 -11.49
C LYS A 164 4.38 -9.53 -10.61
N CYS A 165 4.97 -8.42 -11.06
CA CYS A 165 5.91 -7.64 -10.23
C CYS A 165 5.26 -7.15 -8.93
N THR A 166 4.07 -6.54 -9.00
CA THR A 166 3.36 -6.08 -7.80
C THR A 166 2.87 -7.24 -6.95
N ILE A 167 2.33 -8.30 -7.57
CA ILE A 167 1.85 -9.47 -6.83
C ILE A 167 2.99 -10.18 -6.10
N ASP A 168 4.16 -10.36 -6.72
CA ASP A 168 5.33 -10.95 -6.07
C ASP A 168 5.82 -10.08 -4.88
N ALA A 169 5.66 -8.76 -4.94
CA ALA A 169 5.94 -7.86 -3.82
C ALA A 169 4.96 -8.07 -2.66
N VAL A 170 3.65 -8.22 -2.96
CA VAL A 170 2.62 -8.49 -1.94
C VAL A 170 2.73 -9.91 -1.38
N ASP A 171 3.12 -10.89 -2.19
CA ASP A 171 3.36 -12.26 -1.73
C ASP A 171 4.49 -12.31 -0.70
N TYR A 172 5.52 -11.49 -0.86
CA TYR A 172 6.54 -11.33 0.18
C TYR A 172 5.98 -10.73 1.48
N ILE A 173 5.03 -9.80 1.40
CA ILE A 173 4.33 -9.27 2.60
C ILE A 173 3.58 -10.41 3.30
N LEU A 174 2.83 -11.21 2.53
CA LEU A 174 2.11 -12.38 3.05
C LEU A 174 3.05 -13.36 3.72
N ASP A 175 4.14 -13.76 3.06
CA ASP A 175 5.11 -14.70 3.62
C ASP A 175 5.78 -14.17 4.90
N ARG A 176 6.08 -12.87 4.93
CA ARG A 176 6.63 -12.19 6.12
C ARG A 176 5.69 -12.32 7.32
N TYR A 177 4.39 -12.07 7.12
CA TYR A 177 3.40 -12.07 8.20
C TYR A 177 2.75 -13.44 8.44
N LYS A 178 2.93 -14.41 7.53
CA LYS A 178 2.46 -15.80 7.69
C LYS A 178 2.98 -16.45 8.97
N SER A 179 4.24 -16.17 9.31
CA SER A 179 4.88 -16.65 10.55
C SER A 179 4.34 -16.01 11.84
N HIS A 180 3.64 -14.89 11.74
CA HIS A 180 3.03 -14.17 12.87
C HIS A 180 1.55 -14.54 13.06
N ALA A 181 0.89 -15.08 12.03
CA ALA A 181 -0.48 -15.57 12.12
C ALA A 181 -0.61 -16.79 13.07
N ASP A 182 0.45 -17.61 13.16
CA ASP A 182 0.51 -18.77 14.07
C ASP A 182 1.01 -18.43 15.49
N LYS A 183 1.34 -17.15 15.77
CA LYS A 183 1.88 -16.68 17.06
C LYS A 183 1.10 -15.50 17.64
N PHE A 184 -0.22 -15.61 17.67
CA PHE A 184 -0.94 -14.94 18.75
C PHE A 184 -0.69 -15.76 20.02
N ASP A 185 0.44 -15.49 20.68
CA ASP A 185 0.56 -15.79 22.10
C ASP A 185 -0.55 -14.99 22.80
N ASP A 186 -1.42 -15.70 23.54
CA ASP A 186 -2.39 -15.14 24.47
C ASP A 186 -1.66 -14.18 25.43
N GLY A 187 -1.53 -12.91 25.03
CA GLY A 187 -1.01 -11.86 25.87
C GLY A 187 -1.97 -11.61 27.02
N ASP A 188 -1.42 -11.58 28.24
CA ASP A 188 -2.13 -11.50 29.51
C ASP A 188 -3.41 -10.64 29.48
N ILE A 189 -4.55 -11.28 29.72
CA ILE A 189 -5.79 -10.59 30.09
C ILE A 189 -5.58 -10.00 31.48
N ILE A 190 -5.36 -8.69 31.57
CA ILE A 190 -5.49 -7.97 32.84
C ILE A 190 -6.99 -7.83 33.13
N VAL A 191 -7.53 -8.75 33.93
CA VAL A 191 -8.84 -8.60 34.55
C VAL A 191 -8.72 -7.58 35.68
N ILE A 192 -9.33 -6.41 35.52
CA ILE A 192 -9.59 -5.51 36.65
C ILE A 192 -11.01 -5.81 37.13
N ASP A 193 -11.12 -6.65 38.15
CA ASP A 193 -12.33 -6.70 38.97
C ASP A 193 -12.50 -5.35 39.65
N SER A 194 -13.61 -4.67 39.35
CA SER A 194 -14.17 -3.50 40.04
C SER A 194 -13.19 -2.66 40.87
N ILE A 195 -12.81 -1.48 40.35
CA ILE A 195 -12.39 -0.39 41.24
C ILE A 195 -13.67 0.10 41.94
N GLN A 196 -13.83 -0.25 43.22
CA GLN A 196 -14.88 0.29 44.08
C GLN A 196 -14.71 1.81 44.24
N ALA A 197 -15.79 2.54 43.95
CA ALA A 197 -16.20 3.73 44.69
C ALA A 197 -17.74 3.77 44.70
#